data_AF-A0A495T4E2-F1
#
_entry.id   AF-A0A495T4E2-F1
#
_cell.length_a   1.000
_cell.length_b   1.000
_cell.length_c   1.000
_cell.angle_alpha   90.00
_cell.angle_beta   90.00
_cell.angle_gamma   90.00
#
_symmetry.space_group_name_H-M   'P 1'
#
loop_
_entity.id
_entity.type
_entity.pdbx_description
1 polymer ?
#
loop_
_entity_poly.entity_id
_entity_poly.type
_entity_poly.pdbx_seq_one_letter_code
_entity_poly.pdbx_strand_id
1 'polypeptide(L)'
;MRPQPERTHTALARMVPSRQVAVASVMVRQNNCSGDFARALLAATPAGLRVDDPRGRQSDRDGVRRLADMERGLIRVQLVAQELAAGYYDDLFLLALTASFVGSWMRNDVVRLWLQSRYPGNAVTLGRMASRSECARHAKRPMKLAYTPVSAG
;
A
#
# COMPACT_ATOMS: atom_id res chain seq x y z
N MET A 1 -25.32 44.89 5.61
CA MET A 1 -24.66 43.79 6.36
C MET A 1 -23.69 44.43 7.35
N ARG A 2 -23.89 44.29 8.66
CA ARG A 2 -23.09 45.02 9.65
C ARG A 2 -21.67 44.43 9.74
N PRO A 3 -20.61 45.25 9.80
CA PRO A 3 -19.26 44.75 10.05
C PRO A 3 -19.24 44.06 11.42
N GLN A 4 -18.81 42.80 11.46
CA GLN A 4 -18.57 42.05 12.70
C GLN A 4 -17.07 42.11 12.98
N PRO A 5 -16.60 43.07 13.80
CA PRO A 5 -15.17 43.37 13.95
C PRO A 5 -14.37 42.19 14.51
N GLU A 6 -14.98 41.37 15.36
CA GLU A 6 -14.37 40.16 15.90
C GLU A 6 -14.04 39.12 14.81
N ARG A 7 -14.94 38.95 13.83
CA ARG A 7 -14.76 37.96 12.75
C ARG A 7 -13.77 38.42 11.70
N THR A 8 -13.70 39.72 11.42
CA THR A 8 -12.69 40.27 10.53
C THR A 8 -11.30 40.20 11.17
N HIS A 9 -11.20 40.58 12.45
CA HIS A 9 -9.94 40.52 13.19
C HIS A 9 -9.41 39.08 13.28
N THR A 10 -10.25 38.11 13.65
CA THR A 10 -9.86 36.70 13.71
C THR A 10 -9.46 36.13 12.35
N ALA A 11 -10.09 36.55 11.25
CA ALA A 11 -9.69 36.11 9.91
C ALA A 11 -8.34 36.70 9.47
N LEU A 12 -8.09 37.98 9.79
CA LEU A 12 -6.83 38.67 9.46
C LEU A 12 -5.66 38.17 10.31
N ALA A 13 -5.87 37.91 11.60
CA ALA A 13 -4.85 37.40 12.51
C ALA A 13 -4.22 36.06 12.05
N ARG A 14 -4.95 35.30 11.22
CA ARG A 14 -4.50 34.03 10.62
C ARG A 14 -3.65 34.21 9.36
N MET A 15 -3.37 35.43 8.93
CA MET A 15 -2.51 35.78 7.78
C MET A 15 -1.22 36.46 8.24
N VAL A 16 -0.14 36.34 7.46
CA VAL A 16 1.14 37.04 7.73
C VAL A 16 0.94 38.56 7.63
N PRO A 17 1.66 39.41 8.41
CA PRO A 17 1.45 40.86 8.43
C PRO A 17 1.46 41.54 7.05
N SER A 18 2.34 41.12 6.13
CA SER A 18 2.37 41.62 4.76
C SER A 18 1.07 41.32 3.99
N ARG A 19 0.46 40.17 4.23
CA ARG A 19 -0.81 39.75 3.64
C ARG A 19 -2.00 40.45 4.30
N GLN A 20 -1.95 40.71 5.60
CA GLN A 20 -2.99 41.47 6.31
C GLN A 20 -3.19 42.86 5.73
N VAL A 21 -2.09 43.60 5.46
CA VAL A 21 -2.13 44.94 4.86
C VAL A 21 -2.71 44.89 3.44
N ALA A 22 -2.33 43.90 2.64
CA ALA A 22 -2.87 43.71 1.29
C ALA A 22 -4.37 43.38 1.31
N VAL A 23 -4.81 42.51 2.23
CA VAL A 23 -6.23 42.16 2.39
C VAL A 23 -7.03 43.34 2.92
N ALA A 24 -6.50 44.11 3.87
CA ALA A 24 -7.13 45.31 4.39
C ALA A 24 -7.33 46.37 3.28
N SER A 25 -6.32 46.60 2.43
CA SER A 25 -6.45 47.54 1.30
C SER A 25 -7.47 47.06 0.25
N VAL A 26 -7.59 45.75 0.02
CA VAL A 26 -8.63 45.16 -0.83
C VAL A 26 -10.03 45.36 -0.24
N MET A 27 -10.19 45.15 1.08
CA MET A 27 -11.47 45.33 1.78
C MET A 27 -11.95 46.79 1.74
N VAL A 28 -11.02 47.74 1.91
CA VAL A 28 -11.30 49.17 1.80
C VAL A 28 -11.65 49.55 0.36
N ARG A 29 -10.89 49.08 -0.63
CA ARG A 29 -11.15 49.36 -2.05
C ARG A 29 -12.50 48.82 -2.53
N GLN A 30 -12.92 47.67 -2.01
CA GLN A 30 -14.22 47.07 -2.32
C GLN A 30 -15.37 47.62 -1.45
N ASN A 31 -15.08 48.56 -0.54
CA ASN A 31 -16.02 49.07 0.46
C ASN A 31 -16.78 47.97 1.22
N ASN A 32 -16.09 46.85 1.52
CA ASN A 32 -16.68 45.68 2.15
C ASN A 32 -15.79 45.17 3.28
N CYS A 33 -16.08 45.62 4.51
CA CYS A 33 -15.40 45.21 5.72
C CYS A 33 -16.14 44.09 6.48
N SER A 34 -16.88 43.23 5.78
CA SER A 34 -17.60 42.11 6.41
C SER A 34 -16.67 40.97 6.83
N GLY A 35 -17.00 40.31 7.94
CA GLY A 35 -16.27 39.13 8.43
C GLY A 35 -16.29 37.97 7.42
N ASP A 36 -17.37 37.80 6.67
CA ASP A 36 -17.48 36.74 5.66
C ASP A 36 -16.56 37.00 4.46
N PHE A 37 -16.39 38.29 4.09
CA PHE A 37 -15.46 38.68 3.04
C PHE A 37 -14.01 38.48 3.47
N ALA A 38 -13.66 38.81 4.72
CA ALA A 38 -12.35 38.53 5.29
C ALA A 38 -12.04 37.01 5.31
N ARG A 39 -13.05 36.17 5.62
CA ARG A 39 -12.91 34.71 5.59
C ARG A 39 -12.75 34.15 4.18
N ALA A 40 -13.44 34.72 3.19
CA ALA A 40 -13.25 34.38 1.78
C ALA A 40 -11.82 34.71 1.32
N LEU A 41 -11.29 35.87 1.70
CA LEU A 41 -9.91 36.26 1.40
C LEU A 41 -8.89 35.38 2.13
N LEU A 42 -9.19 34.91 3.35
CA LEU A 42 -8.38 33.91 4.07
C LEU A 42 -8.36 32.57 3.32
N ALA A 43 -9.51 32.08 2.86
CA ALA A 43 -9.62 30.84 2.09
C ALA A 43 -8.87 30.91 0.75
N ALA A 44 -8.86 32.08 0.10
CA ALA A 44 -8.11 32.33 -1.13
C ALA A 44 -6.61 32.63 -0.91
N THR A 45 -6.14 32.76 0.33
CA THR A 45 -4.74 33.05 0.63
C THR A 45 -3.89 31.77 0.56
N PRO A 46 -2.77 31.75 -0.21
CA PRO A 46 -1.85 30.63 -0.27
C PRO A 46 -1.31 30.22 1.11
N ALA A 47 -1.01 28.94 1.27
CA ALA A 47 -0.59 28.34 2.54
C ALA A 47 0.63 29.05 3.17
N GLY A 48 1.63 29.41 2.36
CA GLY A 48 2.83 30.13 2.81
C GLY A 48 2.60 31.58 3.29
N LEU A 49 1.39 32.14 3.17
CA LEU A 49 1.02 33.47 3.65
C LEU A 49 0.03 33.42 4.83
N ARG A 50 -0.22 32.23 5.39
CA ARG A 50 -1.04 32.02 6.60
C ARG A 50 -0.15 31.83 7.82
N VAL A 51 -0.55 32.42 8.95
CA VAL A 51 0.13 32.28 10.26
C VAL A 51 -0.13 30.90 10.85
N ASP A 52 -1.31 30.35 10.59
CA ASP A 52 -1.82 29.09 11.14
C ASP A 52 -1.39 27.84 10.36
N ASP A 53 -0.28 27.86 9.61
CA ASP A 53 0.05 26.71 8.77
C ASP A 53 0.96 25.69 9.50
N PRO A 54 0.41 24.57 10.05
CA PRO A 54 1.22 23.43 10.45
C PRO A 54 1.79 22.65 9.25
N ARG A 55 1.39 22.97 8.00
CA ARG A 55 1.89 22.35 6.76
C ARG A 55 2.81 23.26 5.95
N GLY A 56 3.00 24.52 6.34
CA GLY A 56 3.71 25.54 5.55
C GLY A 56 5.08 25.91 6.08
N ARG A 57 5.39 25.51 7.31
CA ARG A 57 6.78 25.42 7.76
C ARG A 57 7.19 23.98 7.61
N GLN A 58 8.25 23.78 6.82
CA GLN A 58 8.95 22.51 6.61
C GLN A 58 8.25 21.63 5.55
N SER A 59 8.61 21.77 4.27
CA SER A 59 9.69 20.91 3.75
C SER A 59 10.66 20.49 4.85
N ASP A 60 10.21 19.57 5.72
CA ASP A 60 11.07 19.00 6.75
C ASP A 60 12.19 18.33 5.96
N ARG A 61 13.40 18.91 5.99
CA ARG A 61 14.54 18.30 5.28
C ARG A 61 14.70 16.86 5.75
N ASP A 62 14.33 16.58 7.00
CA ASP A 62 14.30 15.24 7.57
C ASP A 62 13.13 14.40 7.03
N GLY A 63 11.97 14.98 6.75
CA GLY A 63 10.83 14.34 6.08
C GLY A 63 11.11 14.02 4.61
N VAL A 64 11.71 14.95 3.88
CA VAL A 64 12.14 14.76 2.48
C VAL A 64 13.22 13.68 2.40
N ARG A 65 14.20 13.70 3.32
CA ARG A 65 15.22 12.66 3.42
C ARG A 65 14.62 11.30 3.77
N ARG A 66 13.71 11.23 4.74
CA ARG A 66 13.01 10.00 5.11
C ARG A 66 12.21 9.42 3.94
N LEU A 67 11.53 10.27 3.18
CA LEU A 67 10.79 9.84 2.00
C LEU A 67 11.73 9.31 0.90
N ALA A 68 12.86 9.97 0.66
CA ALA A 68 13.84 9.52 -0.32
C ALA A 68 14.50 8.19 0.09
N ASP A 69 14.77 7.99 1.39
CA ASP A 69 15.30 6.71 1.88
C ASP A 69 14.24 5.59 1.79
N MET A 70 12.97 5.91 2.05
CA MET A 70 11.86 4.98 1.81
C MET A 70 11.70 4.63 0.33
N GLU A 71 11.77 5.60 -0.57
CA GLU A 71 11.68 5.39 -2.01
C GLU A 71 12.77 4.44 -2.51
N ARG A 72 14.02 4.65 -2.08
CA ARG A 72 15.13 3.72 -2.38
C ARG A 72 14.91 2.33 -1.81
N GLY A 73 14.38 2.23 -0.59
CA GLY A 73 14.02 0.96 0.03
C GLY A 73 12.95 0.22 -0.77
N LEU A 74 11.93 0.95 -1.24
CA LEU A 74 10.83 0.39 -2.01
C LEU A 74 11.28 -0.08 -3.39
N ILE A 75 12.13 0.69 -4.08
CA ILE A 75 12.73 0.29 -5.36
C ILE A 75 13.54 -1.00 -5.19
N ARG A 76 14.32 -1.12 -4.12
CA ARG A 76 15.10 -2.34 -3.85
C ARG A 76 14.19 -3.55 -3.66
N VAL A 77 13.13 -3.42 -2.86
CA VAL A 77 12.17 -4.50 -2.63
C VAL A 77 11.46 -4.90 -3.92
N GLN A 78 11.06 -3.91 -4.73
CA GLN A 78 10.42 -4.15 -6.02
C GLN A 78 11.33 -4.92 -6.98
N LEU A 79 12.62 -4.57 -7.03
CA LEU A 79 13.59 -5.23 -7.91
C LEU A 79 13.82 -6.69 -7.49
N VAL A 80 13.98 -6.95 -6.19
CA VAL A 80 14.07 -8.32 -5.65
C VAL A 80 12.80 -9.12 -5.93
N ALA A 81 11.62 -8.51 -5.80
CA ALA A 81 10.35 -9.17 -6.11
C ALA A 81 10.25 -9.53 -7.60
N GLN A 82 10.70 -8.65 -8.51
CA GLN A 82 10.74 -8.94 -9.95
C GLN A 82 11.75 -10.02 -10.30
N GLU A 83 12.93 -10.02 -9.68
CA GLU A 83 13.94 -11.04 -9.87
C GLU A 83 13.45 -12.42 -9.41
N LEU A 84 12.77 -12.48 -8.25
CA LEU A 84 12.11 -13.72 -7.81
C LEU A 84 10.97 -14.13 -8.75
N ALA A 85 10.18 -13.18 -9.24
CA ALA A 85 9.03 -13.49 -10.11
C ALA A 85 9.45 -14.07 -11.47
N ALA A 86 10.60 -13.67 -12.01
CA ALA A 86 11.06 -14.07 -13.35
C ALA A 86 11.27 -15.58 -13.51
N GLY A 87 11.62 -16.31 -12.45
CA GLY A 87 11.75 -17.78 -12.47
C GLY A 87 10.64 -18.53 -11.73
N TYR A 88 9.88 -17.85 -10.87
CA TYR A 88 8.93 -18.50 -9.95
C TYR A 88 7.86 -19.33 -10.66
N TYR A 89 7.30 -18.83 -11.78
CA TYR A 89 6.22 -19.54 -12.48
C TYR A 89 6.72 -20.78 -13.23
N ASP A 90 7.87 -20.68 -13.89
CA ASP A 90 8.46 -21.80 -14.63
C ASP A 90 8.96 -22.88 -13.66
N ASP A 91 9.59 -22.49 -12.56
CA ASP A 91 10.01 -23.42 -11.51
C ASP A 91 8.81 -24.11 -10.85
N LEU A 92 7.74 -23.37 -10.58
CA LEU A 92 6.52 -23.93 -10.01
C LEU A 92 5.84 -24.89 -10.99
N PHE A 93 5.85 -24.58 -12.29
CA PHE A 93 5.34 -25.48 -13.33
C PHE A 93 6.15 -26.78 -13.40
N LEU A 94 7.48 -26.68 -13.48
CA LEU A 94 8.37 -27.84 -13.48
C LEU A 94 8.22 -28.66 -12.19
N LEU A 95 8.11 -28.00 -11.04
CA LEU A 95 7.89 -28.66 -9.76
C LEU A 95 6.53 -29.38 -9.71
N ALA A 96 5.46 -28.74 -10.19
CA ALA A 96 4.14 -29.35 -10.26
C ALA A 96 4.09 -30.54 -11.24
N LEU A 97 4.77 -30.42 -12.37
CA LEU A 97 4.90 -31.47 -13.38
C LEU A 97 5.66 -32.66 -12.80
N THR A 98 6.84 -32.44 -12.24
CA THR A 98 7.66 -33.49 -11.62
C THR A 98 6.94 -34.16 -10.45
N ALA A 99 6.28 -33.39 -9.56
CA ALA A 99 5.47 -33.95 -8.48
C ALA A 99 4.33 -34.82 -9.01
N SER A 100 3.73 -34.48 -10.15
CA SER A 100 2.67 -35.26 -10.77
C SER A 100 3.18 -36.57 -11.37
N PHE A 101 4.36 -36.55 -12.01
CA PHE A 101 5.03 -37.79 -12.47
C PHE A 101 5.39 -38.70 -11.30
N VAL A 102 5.97 -38.16 -10.23
CA VAL A 102 6.28 -38.92 -9.02
C VAL A 102 5.02 -39.54 -8.42
N GLY A 103 3.92 -38.80 -8.32
CA GLY A 103 2.63 -39.34 -7.89
C GLY A 103 2.13 -40.47 -8.79
N SER A 104 2.24 -40.30 -10.11
CA SER A 104 1.87 -41.33 -11.10
C SER A 104 2.70 -42.61 -10.95
N TRP A 105 4.01 -42.49 -10.80
CA TRP A 105 4.91 -43.63 -10.56
C TRP A 105 4.62 -44.34 -9.25
N MET A 106 4.35 -43.57 -8.19
CA MET A 106 4.04 -44.15 -6.88
C MET A 106 2.65 -44.80 -6.86
N ARG A 107 1.74 -44.47 -7.78
CA ARG A 107 0.42 -45.10 -7.90
C ARG A 107 0.45 -46.40 -8.73
N ASN A 108 1.43 -46.54 -9.64
CA ASN A 108 1.63 -47.76 -10.42
C ASN A 108 2.40 -48.82 -9.61
N ASP A 109 1.75 -49.95 -9.33
CA ASP A 109 2.33 -51.01 -8.49
C ASP A 109 3.59 -51.64 -9.10
N VAL A 110 3.68 -51.77 -10.43
CA VAL A 110 4.85 -52.33 -11.13
C VAL A 110 6.08 -51.44 -10.94
N VAL A 111 5.91 -50.14 -11.15
CA VAL A 111 6.99 -49.15 -10.98
C VAL A 111 7.41 -49.06 -9.52
N ARG A 112 6.45 -49.05 -8.59
CA ARG A 112 6.72 -49.02 -7.15
C ARG A 112 7.51 -50.24 -6.69
N LEU A 113 7.11 -51.44 -7.11
CA LEU A 113 7.76 -52.70 -6.72
C LEU A 113 9.18 -52.80 -7.31
N TRP A 114 9.36 -52.37 -8.56
CA TRP A 114 10.67 -52.28 -9.19
C TRP A 114 11.59 -51.30 -8.44
N LEU A 115 11.08 -50.13 -8.06
CA LEU A 115 11.84 -49.14 -7.30
C LEU A 115 12.22 -49.64 -5.90
N GLN A 116 11.31 -50.35 -5.23
CA GLN A 116 11.59 -50.97 -3.93
C GLN A 116 12.69 -52.04 -4.02
N SER A 117 12.71 -52.80 -5.12
CA SER A 117 13.69 -53.87 -5.34
C SER A 117 15.09 -53.35 -5.66
N ARG A 118 15.21 -52.20 -6.36
CA ARG A 118 16.51 -51.66 -6.81
C ARG A 118 17.03 -50.52 -5.93
N TYR A 119 16.15 -49.67 -5.42
CA TYR A 119 16.48 -48.46 -4.65
C TYR A 119 15.46 -48.21 -3.53
N PRO A 120 15.48 -49.04 -2.46
CA PRO A 120 14.47 -49.01 -1.40
C PRO A 120 14.40 -47.65 -0.67
N GLY A 121 15.54 -46.98 -0.46
CA GLY A 121 15.57 -45.65 0.16
C GLY A 121 14.84 -44.59 -0.64
N ASN A 122 15.00 -44.60 -1.97
CA ASN A 122 14.36 -43.64 -2.87
C ASN A 122 12.85 -43.92 -2.99
N ALA A 123 12.45 -45.19 -2.94
CA ALA A 123 11.03 -45.56 -2.97
C ALA A 123 10.28 -45.02 -1.75
N VAL A 124 10.89 -45.08 -0.57
CA VAL A 124 10.30 -44.56 0.67
C VAL A 124 10.19 -43.04 0.65
N THR A 125 11.23 -42.33 0.18
CA THR A 125 11.21 -40.86 0.12
C THR A 125 10.19 -40.35 -0.89
N LEU A 126 10.15 -40.93 -2.10
CA LEU A 126 9.18 -40.57 -3.14
C LEU A 126 7.74 -40.90 -2.72
N GLY A 127 7.52 -42.05 -2.07
CA GLY A 127 6.21 -42.40 -1.51
C GLY A 127 5.73 -41.38 -0.46
N ARG A 128 6.61 -40.97 0.45
CA ARG A 128 6.29 -39.94 1.46
C ARG A 128 5.98 -38.58 0.80
N MET A 129 6.72 -38.20 -0.23
CA MET A 129 6.48 -36.96 -0.99
C MET A 129 5.13 -36.99 -1.70
N ALA A 130 4.79 -38.11 -2.36
CA ALA A 130 3.51 -38.30 -3.03
C ALA A 130 2.32 -38.23 -2.04
N SER A 131 2.41 -38.90 -0.88
CA SER A 131 1.33 -38.83 0.11
C SER A 131 1.14 -37.42 0.70
N ARG A 132 2.24 -36.68 0.91
CA ARG A 132 2.16 -35.30 1.42
C ARG A 132 1.55 -34.35 0.39
N SER A 133 1.87 -34.51 -0.90
CA SER A 133 1.29 -33.68 -1.96
C SER A 133 -0.19 -33.97 -2.19
N GLU A 134 -0.62 -35.23 -2.10
CA GLU A 134 -2.05 -35.60 -2.13
C GLU A 134 -2.83 -35.00 -0.95
N CYS A 135 -2.26 -35.01 0.26
CA CYS A 135 -2.86 -34.35 1.42
C CYS A 135 -2.96 -32.82 1.27
N ALA A 136 -2.04 -32.20 0.52
CA ALA A 136 -2.09 -30.77 0.24
C ALA A 136 -3.15 -30.41 -0.81
N ARG A 137 -3.37 -31.28 -1.81
CA ARG A 137 -4.41 -31.13 -2.83
C ARG A 137 -5.82 -31.19 -2.25
N HIS A 138 -6.02 -32.04 -1.24
CA HIS A 138 -7.28 -32.11 -0.50
C HIS A 138 -7.12 -31.40 0.83
N ALA A 139 -7.20 -30.06 0.82
CA ALA A 139 -7.25 -29.26 2.05
C ALA A 139 -8.36 -29.82 2.95
N LYS A 140 -7.97 -30.52 4.02
CA LYS A 140 -8.90 -31.24 4.92
C LYS A 140 -9.89 -30.32 5.64
N ARG A 141 -9.72 -29.00 5.54
CA ARG A 141 -10.68 -27.99 6.00
C ARG A 141 -10.75 -26.86 4.97
N PRO A 142 -11.94 -26.46 4.49
CA PRO A 142 -12.07 -25.20 3.77
C PRO A 142 -11.62 -24.07 4.71
N MET A 143 -10.64 -23.29 4.28
CA MET A 143 -10.18 -22.11 5.00
C MET A 143 -11.34 -21.11 5.02
N LYS A 144 -11.96 -20.89 6.20
CA LYS A 144 -12.93 -19.82 6.40
C LYS A 144 -12.20 -18.49 6.24
N LEU A 145 -12.23 -17.92 5.04
CA LEU A 145 -11.79 -16.55 4.80
C LEU A 145 -12.75 -15.62 5.56
N ALA A 146 -12.21 -14.80 6.46
CA ALA A 146 -12.99 -13.89 7.31
C ALA A 146 -13.69 -12.76 6.54
N TYR A 147 -13.43 -12.63 5.25
CA TYR A 147 -13.99 -11.57 4.41
C TYR A 147 -14.60 -12.17 3.15
N THR A 148 -15.87 -12.58 3.25
CA THR A 148 -16.75 -12.66 2.08
C THR A 148 -17.39 -11.29 1.93
N PRO A 149 -17.15 -10.54 0.84
CA PRO A 149 -17.89 -9.31 0.61
C PRO A 149 -19.38 -9.67 0.53
N VAL A 150 -20.20 -8.95 1.29
CA VAL A 150 -21.67 -9.01 1.21
C VAL A 150 -22.05 -8.88 -0.26
N SER A 151 -22.65 -9.94 -0.81
CA SER A 151 -23.33 -9.88 -2.09
C SER A 151 -24.46 -8.86 -1.96
N ALA A 152 -24.33 -7.72 -2.64
CA ALA A 152 -25.42 -6.77 -2.80
C ALA A 152 -26.56 -7.50 -3.55
N GLY A 153 -27.72 -7.58 -2.89
CA GLY A 153 -28.97 -8.07 -3.48
C GLY A 153 -29.60 -7.08 -4.43
#